data_AF-A0A1Q5XD91-F1
#
_entry.id   AF-A0A1Q5XD91-F1
#
_cell.length_a   1.000
_cell.length_b   1.000
_cell.length_c   1.000
_cell.angle_alpha   90.00
_cell.angle_beta   90.00
_cell.angle_gamma   90.00
#
_symmetry.space_group_name_H-M   'P 1'
#
loop_
_entity.id
_entity.type
_entity.pdbx_description
1 polymer ?
#
loop_
_entity_poly.entity_id
_entity_poly.type
_entity_poly.pdbx_seq_one_letter_code
_entity_poly.pdbx_strand_id
1 'polypeptide(L)' 'MAKRREDLAKLTLVIPFRKPDKPKHNQYRTFTPMCGCGEHEAEWEVYETLQPHCDSCMQEAMTSKIKPFVRPLGGFDDAS' A
#
# COMPACT_ATOMS: atom_id res chain seq x y z
N MET A 1 41.63 1.09 40.14
CA MET A 1 41.48 -0.32 39.75
C MET A 1 41.04 -0.37 38.28
N ALA A 2 41.97 -0.53 37.34
CA ALA A 2 41.65 -0.59 35.90
C ALA A 2 41.06 -1.97 35.57
N LYS A 3 39.92 -2.00 34.87
CA LYS A 3 39.25 -3.23 34.44
C LYS A 3 40.13 -3.98 33.44
N ARG A 4 40.26 -5.31 33.60
CA ARG A 4 41.09 -6.16 32.73
C ARG A 4 40.55 -6.12 31.30
N ARG A 5 41.46 -6.07 30.32
CA ARG A 5 41.12 -6.03 28.87
C ARG A 5 40.24 -7.21 28.42
N GLU A 6 40.33 -8.33 29.11
CA GLU A 6 39.58 -9.57 28.86
C GLU A 6 38.07 -9.40 29.07
N ASP A 7 37.65 -8.49 29.96
CA ASP A 7 36.24 -8.22 30.24
C ASP A 7 35.55 -7.39 29.15
N LEU A 8 36.32 -6.69 28.30
CA LEU A 8 35.77 -5.88 27.20
C LEU A 8 35.38 -6.74 25.98
N ALA A 9 35.99 -7.91 25.80
CA ALA A 9 35.72 -8.78 24.65
C ALA A 9 34.33 -9.45 24.71
N LYS A 10 33.68 -9.49 25.88
CA LYS A 10 32.33 -10.06 26.06
C LYS A 10 31.19 -9.08 25.79
N LEU A 11 31.46 -7.80 25.56
CA LEU A 11 30.43 -6.76 25.44
C LEU A 11 30.04 -6.40 24.01
N THR A 12 30.76 -6.88 23.01
CA THR A 12 30.44 -6.63 21.59
C THR A 12 29.61 -7.76 21.01
N LEU A 13 28.31 -7.76 21.32
CA LEU A 13 27.31 -8.42 20.48
C LEU A 13 27.26 -7.67 19.16
N VAL A 14 28.13 -8.06 18.22
CA VAL A 14 27.99 -7.67 16.82
C VAL A 14 26.78 -8.41 16.30
N ILE A 15 25.62 -7.75 16.29
CA ILE A 15 24.43 -8.26 15.63
C ILE A 15 24.63 -7.96 14.14
N PRO A 16 24.93 -8.95 13.29
CA PRO A 16 24.94 -8.72 11.86
C PRO A 16 23.51 -8.36 11.47
N PHE A 17 23.29 -7.13 11.00
CA PHE A 17 22.04 -6.75 10.36
C PHE A 17 21.87 -7.67 9.14
N ARG A 18 21.10 -8.76 9.29
CA ARG A 18 20.66 -9.57 8.17
C ARG A 18 19.92 -8.64 7.22
N LYS A 19 20.47 -8.45 6.01
CA LYS A 19 19.72 -7.81 4.94
C LYS A 19 18.45 -8.63 4.75
N PRO A 20 17.26 -8.02 4.74
CA PRO A 20 16.03 -8.76 4.49
C PRO A 20 16.11 -9.39 3.08
N ASP A 21 16.05 -10.72 2.99
CA ASP A 21 15.96 -11.46 1.72
C ASP A 21 14.67 -11.16 0.94
N LYS A 22 13.68 -10.56 1.61
CA LYS A 22 12.40 -10.21 1.00
C LYS A 22 12.49 -8.79 0.47
N PRO A 23 11.99 -8.51 -0.76
CA PRO A 23 11.87 -7.14 -1.23
C PRO A 23 11.12 -6.35 -0.16
N LYS A 24 11.72 -5.26 0.32
CA LYS A 24 11.04 -4.31 1.20
C LYS A 24 9.70 -4.01 0.54
N HIS A 25 8.60 -4.21 1.27
CA HIS A 25 7.30 -3.64 0.87
C HIS A 25 7.60 -2.18 0.52
N ASN A 26 7.45 -1.85 -0.76
CA ASN A 26 7.81 -0.55 -1.27
C ASN A 26 7.11 0.49 -0.38
N GLN A 27 7.87 1.36 0.28
CA GLN A 27 7.29 2.44 1.10
C GLN A 27 6.54 3.44 0.20
N TYR A 28 6.73 3.33 -1.12
CA TYR A 28 5.99 3.98 -2.19
C TYR A 28 5.08 3.02 -2.97
N ARG A 29 4.73 1.83 -2.43
CA ARG A 29 3.45 1.23 -2.83
C ARG A 29 2.42 2.14 -2.17
N THR A 30 2.11 3.22 -2.89
CA THR A 30 0.90 4.01 -2.75
C THR A 30 -0.19 3.02 -2.37
N PHE A 31 -0.85 3.24 -1.24
CA PHE A 31 -1.92 2.37 -0.78
C PHE A 31 -3.03 2.43 -1.82
N THR A 32 -2.92 1.61 -2.88
CA THR A 32 -3.97 1.45 -3.88
C THR A 32 -5.04 0.65 -3.18
N PRO A 33 -6.22 1.26 -2.91
CA PRO A 33 -7.26 0.55 -2.21
C PRO A 33 -7.68 -0.66 -3.05
N MET A 34 -7.91 -1.79 -2.40
CA MET A 34 -8.46 -2.96 -3.08
C MET A 34 -9.94 -2.71 -3.35
N CYS A 35 -10.45 -3.21 -4.48
CA CYS A 35 -11.88 -3.22 -4.71
C CYS A 35 -12.60 -4.05 -3.64
N GLY A 36 -13.85 -3.71 -3.30
CA GLY A 36 -14.67 -4.48 -2.37
C GLY A 36 -14.91 -5.94 -2.77
N CYS A 37 -14.62 -6.32 -4.02
CA CYS A 37 -14.68 -7.70 -4.51
C CYS A 37 -13.43 -8.53 -4.14
N GLY A 38 -12.31 -7.87 -3.77
CA GLY A 38 -11.07 -8.52 -3.32
C GLY A 38 -10.21 -9.14 -4.43
N GLU A 39 -10.63 -9.08 -5.69
CA GLU A 39 -9.93 -9.76 -6.80
C GLU A 39 -8.91 -8.86 -7.51
N HIS A 40 -9.19 -7.56 -7.57
CA HIS A 40 -8.37 -6.58 -8.29
C HIS A 40 -8.12 -5.31 -7.47
N GLU A 41 -7.01 -4.63 -7.80
CA GLU A 41 -6.74 -3.29 -7.30
C GLU A 41 -7.84 -2.33 -7.82
N ALA A 42 -8.25 -1.37 -7.00
CA ALA A 42 -9.26 -0.42 -7.41
C ALA A 42 -8.64 0.71 -8.25
N GLU A 43 -9.26 0.97 -9.39
CA GLU A 43 -8.90 2.03 -10.33
C GLU A 43 -9.93 3.16 -10.31
N TRP A 44 -11.11 2.89 -9.76
CA TRP A 44 -12.26 3.79 -9.74
C TRP A 44 -12.76 4.01 -8.32
N GLU A 45 -13.33 5.17 -8.07
CA GLU A 45 -13.98 5.51 -6.81
C GLU A 45 -15.37 6.08 -7.09
N VAL A 46 -16.38 5.58 -6.37
CA VAL A 46 -17.73 6.15 -6.41
C VAL A 46 -17.74 7.49 -5.65
N TYR A 47 -18.16 8.56 -6.31
CA TYR A 47 -18.09 9.92 -5.75
C TYR A 47 -18.87 10.09 -4.45
N GLU A 48 -20.04 9.46 -4.35
CA GLU A 48 -20.97 9.64 -3.23
C GLU A 48 -20.52 8.90 -1.96
N THR A 49 -20.00 7.68 -2.11
CA THR A 49 -19.62 6.82 -0.98
C THR A 49 -18.12 6.70 -0.76
N LEU A 50 -17.32 7.25 -1.68
CA LEU A 50 -15.86 7.12 -1.74
C LEU A 50 -15.41 5.65 -1.70
N GLN A 51 -16.23 4.76 -2.27
CA GLN A 51 -15.94 3.34 -2.27
C GLN A 51 -15.05 2.95 -3.46
N PRO A 52 -13.94 2.22 -3.22
CA PRO A 52 -13.01 1.80 -4.25
C PRO A 52 -13.57 0.61 -5.05
N HIS A 53 -13.52 0.72 -6.38
CA HIS A 53 -13.98 -0.27 -7.33
C HIS A 53 -12.93 -0.55 -8.42
N CYS A 54 -12.82 -1.81 -8.85
CA CYS A 54 -12.07 -2.19 -10.04
C CYS A 54 -12.90 -1.92 -11.30
N ASP A 55 -12.27 -1.98 -12.47
CA ASP A 55 -12.92 -1.72 -13.75
C ASP A 55 -14.16 -2.62 -13.99
N SER A 56 -14.04 -3.91 -13.67
CA SER A 56 -15.14 -4.88 -13.82
C SER A 56 -16.37 -4.50 -12.97
N CYS A 57 -16.17 -4.21 -11.68
CA CYS A 57 -17.28 -3.83 -10.80
C CYS A 57 -17.87 -2.46 -11.16
N MET A 58 -17.04 -1.53 -11.67
CA MET A 58 -17.52 -0.25 -12.19
C MET A 58 -18.40 -0.45 -13.43
N GLN A 59 -17.97 -1.27 -14.38
CA GLN A 59 -18.74 -1.58 -15.59
C GLN A 59 -20.06 -2.27 -15.24
N GLU A 60 -20.06 -3.21 -14.30
CA GLU A 60 -21.29 -3.83 -13.80
C GLU A 60 -22.25 -2.77 -13.26
N ALA A 61 -21.76 -1.86 -12.41
CA ALA A 61 -22.56 -0.79 -11.84
C ALA A 61 -23.12 0.17 -12.91
N MET A 62 -22.39 0.41 -14.01
CA MET A 62 -22.86 1.22 -15.14
C MET A 62 -24.02 0.59 -15.92
N THR A 63 -24.20 -0.73 -15.83
CA THR A 63 -25.35 -1.42 -16.43
C THR A 63 -26.61 -1.38 -15.56
N SER A 64 -26.48 -0.98 -14.28
CA SER A 64 -27.61 -0.91 -13.36
C SER A 64 -28.53 0.28 -13.68
N LYS A 65 -29.77 0.24 -13.15
CA LYS A 65 -30.74 1.33 -13.34
C LYS A 65 -30.28 2.65 -12.70
N ILE A 66 -29.49 2.57 -11.64
CA ILE A 66 -28.98 3.72 -10.89
C ILE A 66 -27.48 3.78 -11.15
N LYS A 67 -27.08 4.61 -12.11
CA LYS A 67 -25.68 4.73 -12.49
C LYS A 67 -24.93 5.55 -11.45
N PRO A 68 -23.94 4.98 -10.74
CA PRO A 68 -23.14 5.75 -9.81
C PRO A 68 -22.21 6.70 -10.58
N PHE A 69 -21.98 7.88 -10.04
CA PHE A 69 -20.91 8.77 -10.52
C PHE A 69 -19.57 8.23 -10.01
N VAL A 70 -18.66 7.93 -10.94
CA VAL A 70 -17.33 7.38 -10.63
C VAL A 70 -16.23 8.32 -11.12
N ARG A 71 -15.09 8.32 -10.43
CA ARG A 71 -13.87 9.03 -10.81
C ARG A 71 -12.66 8.09 -10.76
N PRO A 72 -11.60 8.33 -11.56
CA PRO A 72 -10.38 7.56 -11.46
C PRO A 72 -9.65 7.82 -10.13
N LEU A 73 -9.16 6.77 -9.49
CA LEU A 73 -8.35 6.85 -8.28
C LEU A 73 -6.94 7.36 -8.61
N GLY A 74 -6.49 8.38 -7.90
CA GLY A 74 -5.13 8.93 -8.09
C GLY A 74 -4.97 9.86 -9.30
N GLY A 75 -6.06 10.22 -9.97
CA GLY A 75 -6.05 11.31 -10.94
C GLY A 75 -5.90 12.66 -10.22
N PHE A 76 -4.72 13.28 -10.34
CA PHE A 76 -4.64 14.73 -10.22
C PHE A 76 -5.47 15.29 -11.37
N ASP A 77 -6.58 15.94 -11.05
CA ASP A 77 -7.36 16.74 -11.98
C ASP A 77 -6.44 17.88 -12.45
N ASP A 78 -5.62 17.64 -13.46
CA ASP A 78 -4.74 18.60 -14.13
C ASP A 78 -5.57 19.55 -15.04
N ALA A 79 -6.73 19.98 -14.53
CA ALA A 79 -7.53 21.03 -15.14
C ALA A 79 -7.03 22.38 -14.60
N SER A 80 -5.93 22.87 -15.19
CA SER A 80 -5.51 24.28 -15.15
C SER A 80 -5.93 25.01 -16.41
#